data_AF-A0A7Z9XCG5-F1
#
_entry.id   AF-A0A7Z9XCG5-F1
#
_cell.length_a   1.000
_cell.length_b   1.000
_cell.length_c   1.000
_cell.angle_alpha   90.00
_cell.angle_beta   90.00
_cell.angle_gamma   90.00
#
_symmetry.space_group_name_H-M   'P 1'
#
loop_
_entity.id
_entity.type
_entity.pdbx_description
1 polymer ?
#
loop_
_entity_poly.entity_id
_entity_poly.type
_entity_poly.pdbx_seq_one_letter_code
_entity_poly.pdbx_strand_id
1 'polypeptide(L)'
;MKNNPLPRLDENEEIRETLLPHCRLKLGDIWCDPQRKHRVGCLDATNEEHVGQLHEGETASLAIHDPPYNLVAFEERRLHEFIDWCERWVRNSVTHLSKDASLYIWLGADQNNSFQPLPDFIIMMRAIKDVSSRSFITMRNQRGYGTQKNWMAVRQELLYYTKGHPFFSVQYTDIPKILRGYYKEVGGQLTENGERSKSNNIRPGNVWVDIQQVFYRMEENVSGCYAQKPLKCIDRIISASSQRGDLVVDYFAHSGSTLISAERLGRSCFTMDIDPIYCEITIRRLEHFRMTGRLGWQNSHPFEDIISPN
;
A
#
# COMPACT_ATOMS: atom_id res chain seq x y z
N MET A 1 -10.06 -25.85 -6.97
CA MET A 1 -8.90 -24.93 -6.91
C MET A 1 -7.67 -25.76 -6.64
N LYS A 2 -6.65 -25.65 -7.48
CA LYS A 2 -5.35 -26.28 -7.23
C LYS A 2 -4.73 -25.61 -5.98
N ASN A 3 -4.11 -26.39 -5.11
CA ASN A 3 -3.52 -25.94 -3.86
C ASN A 3 -2.00 -26.02 -4.00
N ASN A 4 -1.39 -24.97 -4.55
CA ASN A 4 0.03 -24.93 -4.90
C ASN A 4 0.60 -23.53 -4.57
N PRO A 5 0.74 -23.17 -3.29
CA PRO A 5 1.24 -21.85 -2.93
C PRO A 5 2.73 -21.72 -3.27
N LEU A 6 3.11 -20.56 -3.83
CA LEU A 6 4.52 -20.16 -3.83
C LEU A 6 5.01 -19.96 -2.39
N PRO A 7 6.20 -20.49 -2.04
CA PRO A 7 6.82 -20.21 -0.76
C PRO A 7 7.33 -18.77 -0.71
N ARG A 8 7.93 -18.41 0.44
CA ARG A 8 8.69 -17.18 0.62
C ARG A 8 9.81 -17.13 -0.38
N LEU A 9 9.67 -16.23 -1.36
CA LEU A 9 10.64 -16.08 -2.44
C LEU A 9 12.01 -15.69 -1.88
N ASP A 10 12.04 -14.94 -0.79
CA ASP A 10 13.24 -14.55 -0.08
C ASP A 10 13.96 -15.67 0.68
N GLU A 11 13.28 -16.78 0.96
CA GLU A 11 13.88 -17.95 1.64
C GLU A 11 14.18 -19.09 0.65
N ASN A 12 13.89 -18.91 -0.64
CA ASN A 12 13.96 -19.99 -1.63
C ASN A 12 14.59 -19.54 -2.95
N GLU A 13 15.92 -19.57 -3.01
CA GLU A 13 16.72 -19.15 -4.16
C GLU A 13 16.46 -20.00 -5.42
N GLU A 14 16.28 -21.31 -5.28
CA GLU A 14 15.99 -22.23 -6.39
C GLU A 14 14.70 -21.84 -7.13
N ILE A 15 13.65 -21.48 -6.38
CA ILE A 15 12.40 -21.00 -6.98
C ILE A 15 12.59 -19.64 -7.62
N ARG A 16 13.38 -18.74 -7.04
CA ARG A 16 13.70 -17.45 -7.68
C ARG A 16 14.40 -17.66 -9.02
N GLU A 17 15.44 -18.49 -9.05
CA GLU A 17 16.18 -18.81 -10.28
C GLU A 17 15.27 -19.41 -11.36
N THR A 18 14.30 -20.22 -10.96
CA THR A 18 13.27 -20.77 -11.86
C THR A 18 12.33 -19.69 -12.40
N LEU A 19 11.99 -18.68 -11.60
CA LEU A 19 11.03 -17.63 -11.98
C LEU A 19 11.63 -16.49 -12.80
N LEU A 20 12.90 -16.13 -12.55
CA LEU A 20 13.57 -14.99 -13.19
C LEU A 20 13.52 -15.02 -14.72
N PRO A 21 13.76 -16.15 -15.42
CA PRO A 21 13.65 -16.24 -16.88
C PRO A 21 12.27 -15.89 -17.45
N HIS A 22 11.23 -15.92 -16.62
CA HIS A 22 9.85 -15.62 -17.01
C HIS A 22 9.39 -14.20 -16.66
N CYS A 23 10.28 -13.38 -16.09
CA CYS A 23 10.01 -11.97 -15.80
C CYS A 23 10.23 -11.13 -17.05
N ARG A 24 9.26 -10.28 -17.39
CA ARG A 24 9.35 -9.37 -18.54
C ARG A 24 10.35 -8.24 -18.37
N LEU A 25 10.61 -7.86 -17.12
CA LEU A 25 11.43 -6.70 -16.77
C LEU A 25 12.72 -7.15 -16.08
N LYS A 26 13.79 -6.40 -16.34
CA LYS A 26 15.04 -6.39 -15.59
C LYS A 26 15.26 -5.01 -15.00
N LEU A 27 16.22 -4.87 -14.08
CA LEU A 27 16.55 -3.58 -13.48
C LEU A 27 16.81 -2.51 -14.56
N GLY A 28 16.08 -1.40 -14.48
CA GLY A 28 16.08 -0.31 -15.47
C GLY A 28 14.91 -0.35 -16.46
N ASP A 29 14.23 -1.48 -16.60
CA ASP A 29 13.12 -1.61 -17.55
C ASP A 29 11.79 -1.11 -16.95
N ILE A 30 10.93 -0.57 -17.82
CA ILE A 30 9.57 -0.14 -17.49
C ILE A 30 8.58 -0.80 -18.44
N TRP A 31 7.59 -1.48 -17.88
CA TRP A 31 6.40 -1.93 -18.60
C TRP A 31 5.34 -0.83 -18.60
N CYS A 32 4.86 -0.48 -19.78
CA CYS A 32 3.76 0.49 -19.96
C CYS A 32 2.48 -0.24 -20.36
N ASP A 33 1.42 -0.03 -19.60
CA ASP A 33 0.11 -0.61 -19.87
C ASP A 33 -0.53 0.04 -21.12
N PRO A 34 -0.90 -0.76 -22.14
CA PRO A 34 -1.51 -0.24 -23.36
C PRO A 34 -2.95 0.28 -23.16
N GLN A 35 -3.62 0.00 -22.03
CA GLN A 35 -5.05 0.29 -21.85
C GLN A 35 -5.37 1.49 -20.94
N ARG A 36 -4.79 1.55 -19.74
CA ARG A 36 -5.14 2.55 -18.69
C ARG A 36 -3.95 3.35 -18.17
N LYS A 37 -2.86 3.40 -18.94
CA LYS A 37 -1.65 4.17 -18.61
C LYS A 37 -1.04 3.78 -17.26
N HIS A 38 -1.21 2.55 -16.81
CA HIS A 38 -0.38 2.06 -15.71
C HIS A 38 1.08 1.92 -16.16
N ARG A 39 2.01 2.03 -15.21
CA ARG A 39 3.42 1.73 -15.42
C ARG A 39 3.92 0.86 -14.30
N VAL A 40 4.73 -0.14 -14.64
CA VAL A 40 5.44 -0.99 -13.67
C VAL A 40 6.91 -0.94 -14.03
N GLY A 41 7.74 -0.36 -13.17
CA GLY A 41 9.20 -0.32 -13.35
C GLY A 41 9.92 -1.33 -12.47
N CYS A 42 10.92 -2.02 -13.02
CA CYS A 42 11.90 -2.72 -12.21
C CYS A 42 13.03 -1.73 -11.88
N LEU A 43 12.87 -1.00 -10.77
CA LEU A 43 13.61 0.25 -10.51
C LEU A 43 14.00 0.38 -9.03
N ASP A 44 14.98 1.26 -8.77
CA ASP A 44 15.40 1.63 -7.42
C ASP A 44 14.76 2.96 -7.02
N ALA A 45 13.88 2.93 -6.02
CA ALA A 45 13.18 4.10 -5.50
C ALA A 45 14.12 5.19 -4.95
N THR A 46 15.37 4.85 -4.59
CA THR A 46 16.38 5.81 -4.14
C THR A 46 17.21 6.42 -5.26
N ASN A 47 17.10 5.91 -6.49
CA ASN A 47 17.75 6.46 -7.66
C ASN A 47 16.84 7.49 -8.34
N GLU A 48 17.28 8.74 -8.40
CA GLU A 48 16.51 9.86 -8.96
C GLU A 48 16.22 9.68 -10.46
N GLU A 49 17.17 9.16 -11.24
CA GLU A 49 16.99 8.91 -12.67
C GLU A 49 15.91 7.85 -12.91
N HIS A 50 15.93 6.76 -12.15
CA HIS A 50 14.92 5.72 -12.21
C HIS A 50 13.52 6.26 -11.90
N VAL A 51 13.37 7.06 -10.83
CA VAL A 51 12.08 7.66 -10.48
C VAL A 51 11.62 8.65 -11.56
N GLY A 52 12.54 9.45 -12.11
CA GLY A 52 12.23 10.35 -13.24
C GLY A 52 11.78 9.62 -14.50
N GLN A 53 12.42 8.50 -14.84
CA GLN A 53 12.03 7.64 -15.96
C GLN A 53 10.64 7.02 -15.77
N LEU A 54 10.30 6.57 -14.55
CA LEU A 54 8.96 6.06 -14.27
C LEU A 54 7.89 7.13 -14.53
N HIS A 55 8.17 8.37 -14.12
CA HIS A 55 7.22 9.47 -14.16
C HIS A 55 7.08 10.16 -15.52
N GLU A 56 8.13 10.20 -16.35
CA GLU A 56 8.14 10.93 -17.63
C GLU A 56 7.59 12.37 -17.52
N GLY A 57 7.89 13.05 -16.41
CA GLY A 57 7.44 14.42 -16.14
C GLY A 57 6.01 14.55 -15.61
N GLU A 58 5.25 13.45 -15.47
CA GLU A 58 3.95 13.47 -14.79
C GLU A 58 4.11 13.54 -13.26
N THR A 59 3.19 14.24 -12.59
CA THR A 59 3.18 14.36 -11.12
C THR A 59 1.95 13.68 -10.53
N ALA A 60 2.11 13.00 -9.39
CA ALA A 60 1.03 12.26 -8.74
C ALA A 60 0.27 13.11 -7.71
N SER A 61 -1.04 12.94 -7.60
CA SER A 61 -1.84 13.55 -6.53
C SER A 61 -1.87 12.71 -5.25
N LEU A 62 -1.47 11.44 -5.35
CA LEU A 62 -1.46 10.50 -4.24
C LEU A 62 -0.27 9.53 -4.33
N ALA A 63 0.51 9.47 -3.27
CA ALA A 63 1.52 8.44 -3.04
C ALA A 63 1.08 7.50 -1.90
N ILE A 64 1.23 6.20 -2.12
CA ILE A 64 1.01 5.15 -1.11
C ILE A 64 2.25 4.27 -1.13
N HIS A 65 3.04 4.30 -0.06
CA HIS A 65 4.30 3.57 0.02
C HIS A 65 4.28 2.59 1.18
N ASP A 66 4.73 1.36 0.91
CA ASP A 66 4.90 0.29 1.89
C ASP A 66 6.34 -0.24 1.83
N PRO A 67 7.32 0.56 2.29
CA PRO A 67 8.72 0.18 2.21
C PRO A 67 9.02 -1.05 3.09
N PRO A 68 10.08 -1.82 2.80
CA PRO A 68 10.60 -2.81 3.73
C PRO A 68 10.93 -2.21 5.10
N TYR A 69 10.63 -2.92 6.20
CA TYR A 69 10.88 -2.44 7.57
C TYR A 69 12.22 -2.99 8.09
N ASN A 70 13.30 -2.22 7.91
CA ASN A 70 14.68 -2.57 8.31
C ASN A 70 15.23 -3.91 7.80
N LEU A 71 14.54 -4.53 6.84
CA LEU A 71 14.94 -5.74 6.11
C LEU A 71 15.01 -5.38 4.62
N VAL A 72 16.00 -4.58 4.25
CA VAL A 72 16.26 -4.25 2.84
C VAL A 72 17.25 -5.29 2.32
N ALA A 73 16.83 -6.09 1.34
CA ALA A 73 17.70 -7.08 0.69
C ALA A 73 18.41 -8.06 1.66
N PHE A 74 17.69 -8.50 2.70
CA PHE A 74 18.11 -9.61 3.56
C PHE A 74 19.33 -9.34 4.46
N GLU A 75 19.76 -8.08 4.58
CA GLU A 75 20.72 -7.63 5.58
C GLU A 75 20.06 -6.64 6.55
N GLU A 76 20.23 -6.88 7.86
CA GLU A 76 19.84 -5.91 8.87
C GLU A 76 20.81 -4.72 8.78
N ARG A 77 20.37 -3.67 8.09
CA ARG A 77 21.13 -2.41 8.03
C ARG A 77 21.16 -1.77 9.41
N ARG A 78 22.20 -1.00 9.65
CA ARG A 78 22.22 -0.14 10.83
C ARG A 78 21.07 0.86 10.69
N LEU A 79 20.38 1.15 11.78
CA LEU A 79 19.20 2.03 11.79
C LEU A 79 19.42 3.34 11.01
N HIS A 80 20.57 4.00 11.19
CA HIS A 80 20.87 5.25 10.47
C HIS A 80 20.97 5.05 8.94
N GLU A 81 21.62 3.98 8.47
CA GLU A 81 21.72 3.66 7.03
C GLU A 81 20.33 3.37 6.43
N PHE A 82 19.44 2.73 7.22
CA PHE A 82 18.05 2.53 6.82
C PHE A 82 17.29 3.85 6.73
N ILE A 83 17.47 4.75 7.70
CA ILE A 83 16.83 6.07 7.69
C ILE A 83 17.36 6.97 6.56
N ASP A 84 18.66 6.91 6.26
CA ASP A 84 19.26 7.62 5.11
C ASP A 84 18.73 7.08 3.78
N TRP A 85 18.54 5.76 3.69
CA TRP A 85 17.87 5.13 2.55
C TRP A 85 16.40 5.59 2.44
N CYS A 86 15.69 5.68 3.57
CA CYS A 86 14.34 6.21 3.64
C CYS A 86 14.22 7.66 3.16
N GLU A 87 15.12 8.52 3.62
CA GLU A 87 15.14 9.92 3.23
C GLU A 87 15.29 10.09 1.72
N ARG A 88 16.14 9.28 1.06
CA ARG A 88 16.35 9.34 -0.39
C ARG A 88 15.08 9.07 -1.18
N TRP A 89 14.40 7.93 -0.95
CA TRP A 89 13.18 7.65 -1.72
C TRP A 89 12.02 8.58 -1.33
N VAL A 90 11.96 9.06 -0.09
CA VAL A 90 10.95 10.06 0.31
C VAL A 90 11.16 11.35 -0.48
N ARG A 91 12.40 11.84 -0.60
CA ARG A 91 12.71 13.06 -1.37
C ARG A 91 12.38 12.88 -2.85
N ASN A 92 12.70 11.73 -3.43
CA ASN A 92 12.35 11.40 -4.81
C ASN A 92 10.83 11.41 -5.02
N SER A 93 10.08 10.78 -4.11
CA SER A 93 8.60 10.77 -4.12
C SER A 93 8.03 12.19 -4.04
N VAL A 94 8.44 12.97 -3.03
CA VAL A 94 7.95 14.34 -2.79
C VAL A 94 8.23 15.28 -3.96
N THR A 95 9.34 15.09 -4.67
CA THR A 95 9.68 15.86 -5.87
C THR A 95 8.68 15.61 -7.01
N HIS A 96 8.18 14.38 -7.13
CA HIS A 96 7.23 13.97 -8.16
C HIS A 96 5.75 14.03 -7.72
N LEU A 97 5.48 14.52 -6.51
CA LEU A 97 4.13 14.87 -6.08
C LEU A 97 3.71 16.21 -6.67
N SER A 98 2.44 16.29 -7.07
CA SER A 98 1.81 17.54 -7.49
C SER A 98 1.80 18.56 -6.34
N LYS A 99 1.46 19.82 -6.65
CA LYS A 99 1.41 20.90 -5.66
C LYS A 99 0.48 20.57 -4.48
N ASP A 100 -0.63 19.90 -4.76
CA ASP A 100 -1.66 19.53 -3.79
C ASP A 100 -1.82 18.00 -3.80
N ALA A 101 -1.00 17.33 -2.98
CA ALA A 101 -0.88 15.87 -2.99
C ALA A 101 -0.90 15.25 -1.59
N SER A 102 -1.35 14.01 -1.53
CA SER A 102 -1.38 13.18 -0.32
C SER A 102 -0.26 12.15 -0.34
N LEU A 103 0.40 11.94 0.80
CA LEU A 103 1.49 10.97 0.97
C LEU A 103 1.18 10.05 2.15
N TYR A 104 1.00 8.76 1.87
CA TYR A 104 0.74 7.71 2.84
C TYR A 104 1.94 6.77 2.90
N ILE A 105 2.46 6.53 4.11
CA ILE A 105 3.63 5.68 4.32
C ILE A 105 3.31 4.67 5.43
N TRP A 106 3.31 3.39 5.08
CA TRP A 106 3.18 2.31 6.03
C TRP A 106 4.51 2.07 6.76
N LEU A 107 4.44 1.89 8.09
CA LEU A 107 5.59 1.55 8.93
C LEU A 107 5.21 0.58 10.06
N GLY A 108 6.24 -0.07 10.60
CA GLY A 108 6.15 -0.91 11.80
C GLY A 108 6.75 -0.21 13.01
N ALA A 109 6.18 -0.49 14.19
CA ALA A 109 6.79 -0.15 15.47
C ALA A 109 7.20 -1.44 16.16
N ASP A 110 8.45 -1.88 15.96
CA ASP A 110 8.92 -3.14 16.53
C ASP A 110 9.08 -3.04 18.05
N GLN A 111 8.11 -3.59 18.79
CA GLN A 111 8.10 -3.58 20.25
C GLN A 111 9.24 -4.39 20.89
N ASN A 112 9.97 -5.20 20.12
CA ASN A 112 11.16 -5.92 20.59
C ASN A 112 12.46 -5.16 20.31
N ASN A 113 12.42 -4.15 19.43
CA ASN A 113 13.59 -3.39 19.02
C ASN A 113 13.35 -1.88 19.19
N SER A 114 13.00 -1.47 20.41
CA SER A 114 12.82 -0.06 20.80
C SER A 114 11.89 0.74 19.88
N PHE A 115 10.88 0.08 19.30
CA PHE A 115 9.90 0.63 18.36
C PHE A 115 10.45 1.06 16.99
N GLN A 116 11.68 0.68 16.66
CA GLN A 116 12.28 1.00 15.37
C GLN A 116 11.47 0.40 14.20
N PRO A 117 11.55 1.01 13.00
CA PRO A 117 12.20 2.28 12.68
C PRO A 117 11.26 3.50 12.82
N LEU A 118 10.05 3.32 13.37
CA LEU A 118 8.99 4.35 13.32
C LEU A 118 9.39 5.71 13.94
N PRO A 119 9.96 5.79 15.17
CA PRO A 119 10.34 7.07 15.75
C PRO A 119 11.37 7.82 14.90
N ASP A 120 12.39 7.10 14.43
CA ASP A 120 13.49 7.66 13.64
C ASP A 120 12.99 8.16 12.28
N PHE A 121 12.10 7.41 11.64
CA PHE A 121 11.45 7.85 10.41
C PHE A 121 10.61 9.12 10.62
N ILE A 122 9.84 9.19 11.71
CA ILE A 122 9.06 10.39 12.04
C ILE A 122 9.97 11.60 12.27
N ILE A 123 11.13 11.40 12.92
CA ILE A 123 12.12 12.46 13.13
C ILE A 123 12.70 12.92 11.79
N MET A 124 13.11 12.00 10.91
CA MET A 124 13.58 12.31 9.56
C MET A 124 12.54 13.11 8.77
N MET A 125 11.26 12.73 8.82
CA MET A 125 10.18 13.45 8.14
C MET A 125 10.02 14.90 8.61
N ARG A 126 10.45 15.28 9.82
CA ARG A 126 10.43 16.69 10.28
C ARG A 126 11.41 17.58 9.51
N ALA A 127 12.41 16.98 8.85
CA ALA A 127 13.37 17.68 8.01
C ALA A 127 12.84 17.93 6.58
N ILE A 128 11.86 17.16 6.11
CA ILE A 128 11.25 17.33 4.77
C ILE A 128 10.21 18.46 4.81
N LYS A 129 10.59 19.66 4.37
CA LYS A 129 9.76 20.88 4.53
C LYS A 129 8.58 21.01 3.55
N ASP A 130 8.61 20.28 2.45
CA ASP A 130 7.56 20.33 1.42
C ASP A 130 6.26 19.63 1.83
N VAL A 131 6.27 18.85 2.91
CA VAL A 131 5.12 18.11 3.41
C VAL A 131 4.84 18.42 4.87
N SER A 132 3.57 18.33 5.25
CA SER A 132 3.11 18.50 6.63
C SER A 132 2.36 17.27 7.11
N SER A 133 2.55 16.88 8.38
CA SER A 133 1.79 15.78 8.98
C SER A 133 0.31 16.12 9.03
N ARG A 134 -0.54 15.16 8.66
CA ARG A 134 -2.00 15.33 8.69
C ARG A 134 -2.71 14.32 9.59
N SER A 135 -2.25 13.07 9.62
CA SER A 135 -2.79 12.07 10.56
C SER A 135 -1.75 11.00 10.87
N PHE A 136 -1.87 10.41 12.05
CA PHE A 136 -1.24 9.15 12.42
C PHE A 136 -2.35 8.11 12.48
N ILE A 137 -2.31 7.13 11.58
CA ILE A 137 -3.32 6.08 11.46
C ILE A 137 -2.75 4.75 11.92
N THR A 138 -3.55 3.95 12.62
CA THR A 138 -3.23 2.56 12.96
C THR A 138 -4.26 1.63 12.33
N MET A 139 -3.81 0.68 11.51
CA MET A 139 -4.63 -0.47 11.13
C MET A 139 -4.46 -1.58 12.15
N ARG A 140 -5.56 -2.01 12.76
CA ARG A 140 -5.57 -3.13 13.70
C ARG A 140 -5.78 -4.43 12.94
N ASN A 141 -4.73 -5.23 12.85
CA ASN A 141 -4.80 -6.62 12.42
C ASN A 141 -5.76 -7.41 13.33
N GLN A 142 -6.59 -8.27 12.73
CA GLN A 142 -7.52 -9.10 13.49
C GLN A 142 -6.83 -10.26 14.20
N ARG A 143 -5.69 -10.71 13.67
CA ARG A 143 -4.85 -11.74 14.29
C ARG A 143 -3.43 -11.21 14.52
N GLY A 144 -2.87 -11.60 15.65
CA GLY A 144 -1.46 -11.46 15.98
C GLY A 144 -0.98 -12.73 16.69
N TYR A 145 0.33 -12.85 16.88
CA TYR A 145 0.88 -13.96 17.66
C TYR A 145 0.52 -13.78 19.14
N GLY A 146 -0.04 -14.84 19.73
CA GLY A 146 -0.32 -14.88 21.16
C GLY A 146 0.98 -14.81 21.97
N THR A 147 0.95 -14.11 23.08
CA THR A 147 2.08 -14.00 24.01
C THR A 147 1.55 -14.03 25.45
N GLN A 148 2.30 -14.64 26.35
CA GLN A 148 1.98 -14.69 27.79
C GLN A 148 2.66 -13.57 28.59
N LYS A 149 3.68 -12.93 28.01
CA LYS A 149 4.56 -11.98 28.71
C LYS A 149 4.36 -10.53 28.26
N ASN A 150 3.54 -10.30 27.24
CA ASN A 150 3.29 -8.97 26.68
C ASN A 150 1.89 -8.90 26.04
N TRP A 151 1.50 -7.74 25.54
CA TRP A 151 0.32 -7.58 24.69
C TRP A 151 0.59 -8.13 23.28
N MET A 152 -0.46 -8.64 22.64
CA MET A 152 -0.39 -9.11 21.25
C MET A 152 -0.08 -7.95 20.30
N ALA A 153 0.96 -8.10 19.48
CA ALA A 153 1.27 -7.15 18.41
C ALA A 153 0.25 -7.31 17.26
N VAL A 154 -0.67 -6.35 17.16
CA VAL A 154 -1.75 -6.34 16.16
C VAL A 154 -1.84 -5.02 15.41
N ARG A 155 -0.80 -4.19 15.47
CA ARG A 155 -0.81 -2.84 14.89
C ARG A 155 0.06 -2.80 13.64
N GLN A 156 -0.43 -2.09 12.63
CA GLN A 156 0.37 -1.58 11.52
C GLN A 156 0.13 -0.08 11.43
N GLU A 157 1.20 0.70 11.47
CA GLU A 157 1.09 2.16 11.48
C GLU A 157 1.13 2.70 10.04
N LEU A 158 0.41 3.79 9.83
CA LEU A 158 0.27 4.48 8.57
C LEU A 158 0.37 5.98 8.84
N LEU A 159 1.48 6.56 8.43
CA LEU A 159 1.70 7.99 8.53
C LEU A 159 1.07 8.66 7.31
N TYR A 160 0.29 9.72 7.54
CA TYR A 160 -0.34 10.52 6.48
C TYR A 160 0.20 11.95 6.53
N TYR A 161 0.85 12.35 5.44
CA TYR A 161 1.37 13.68 5.17
C TYR A 161 0.68 14.30 3.95
N THR A 162 0.76 15.62 3.84
CA THR A 162 0.25 16.35 2.67
C THR A 162 1.22 17.41 2.18
N LYS A 163 1.33 17.53 0.86
CA LYS A 163 1.93 18.66 0.15
C LYS A 163 0.80 19.61 -0.24
N GLY A 164 0.87 20.88 0.15
CA GLY A 164 -0.20 21.85 -0.10
C GLY A 164 -1.55 21.47 0.53
N HIS A 165 -2.63 21.63 -0.22
CA HIS A 165 -4.01 21.40 0.20
C HIS A 165 -4.70 20.36 -0.67
N PRO A 166 -4.33 19.07 -0.56
CA PRO A 166 -4.85 18.02 -1.42
C PRO A 166 -6.35 17.80 -1.21
N PHE A 167 -6.96 17.23 -2.26
CA PHE A 167 -8.30 16.68 -2.22
C PHE A 167 -8.47 15.70 -1.04
N PHE A 168 -9.62 15.80 -0.37
CA PHE A 168 -10.03 14.81 0.62
C PHE A 168 -11.54 14.58 0.58
N SER A 169 -11.96 13.33 0.43
CA SER A 169 -13.35 12.90 0.49
C SER A 169 -13.59 12.02 1.72
N VAL A 170 -14.69 12.32 2.43
CA VAL A 170 -15.11 11.57 3.61
C VAL A 170 -15.48 10.13 3.22
N GLN A 171 -14.89 9.17 3.94
CA GLN A 171 -15.19 7.74 3.81
C GLN A 171 -16.11 7.26 4.94
N TYR A 172 -16.73 6.09 4.74
CA TYR A 172 -17.54 5.40 5.74
C TYR A 172 -17.11 3.93 5.85
N THR A 173 -17.28 3.34 7.03
CA THR A 173 -17.00 1.91 7.27
C THR A 173 -18.24 1.06 7.01
N ASP A 174 -18.12 -0.26 7.17
CA ASP A 174 -19.27 -1.18 7.17
C ASP A 174 -19.93 -1.30 8.56
N ILE A 175 -19.46 -0.54 9.55
CA ILE A 175 -19.96 -0.59 10.92
C ILE A 175 -21.20 0.31 11.04
N PRO A 176 -22.38 -0.24 11.37
CA PRO A 176 -23.59 0.55 11.53
C PRO A 176 -23.51 1.43 12.77
N LYS A 177 -24.22 2.56 12.74
CA LYS A 177 -24.40 3.39 13.94
C LYS A 177 -25.40 2.72 14.88
N ILE A 178 -24.91 2.28 16.04
CA ILE A 178 -25.73 1.61 17.05
C ILE A 178 -26.47 2.64 17.94
N LEU A 179 -25.91 3.84 18.13
CA LEU A 179 -26.50 4.89 18.97
C LEU A 179 -27.14 6.00 18.11
N ARG A 180 -28.47 5.97 18.05
CA ARG A 180 -29.32 7.17 17.89
C ARG A 180 -29.33 7.88 19.24
N GLY A 181 -28.99 9.16 19.36
CA GLY A 181 -29.01 9.75 20.72
C GLY A 181 -28.36 11.10 20.99
N TYR A 182 -27.64 11.70 20.04
CA TYR A 182 -27.26 13.11 20.21
C TYR A 182 -28.34 13.99 19.58
N TYR A 183 -29.30 14.38 20.41
CA TYR A 183 -30.31 15.37 20.07
C TYR A 183 -29.75 16.75 20.34
N LYS A 184 -29.95 17.69 19.41
CA LYS A 184 -29.64 19.09 19.62
C LYS A 184 -30.85 19.93 19.24
N GLU A 185 -31.20 20.87 20.10
CA GLU A 185 -32.24 21.85 19.79
C GLU A 185 -31.66 22.92 18.86
N VAL A 186 -32.25 23.05 17.67
CA VAL A 186 -31.90 24.08 16.68
C VAL A 186 -33.18 24.79 16.29
N GLY A 187 -33.30 26.08 16.63
CA GLY A 187 -34.49 26.88 16.33
C GLY A 187 -35.78 26.39 17.00
N GLY A 188 -35.69 25.76 18.18
CA GLY A 188 -36.85 25.20 18.91
C GLY A 188 -37.30 23.83 18.42
N GLN A 189 -36.61 23.21 17.46
CA GLN A 189 -36.84 21.82 17.05
C GLN A 189 -35.73 20.91 17.58
N LEU A 190 -36.14 19.78 18.17
CA LEU A 190 -35.23 18.73 18.60
C LEU A 190 -34.74 17.97 17.35
N THR A 191 -33.57 18.34 16.86
CA THR A 191 -32.95 17.68 15.70
C THR A 191 -32.09 16.51 16.18
N GLU A 192 -32.29 15.33 15.61
CA GLU A 192 -31.38 14.22 15.81
C GLU A 192 -30.13 14.47 14.95
N ASN A 193 -28.92 14.39 15.52
CA ASN A 193 -27.67 14.59 14.76
C ASN A 193 -27.51 13.66 13.54
N GLY A 194 -28.36 12.63 13.41
CA GLY A 194 -28.52 11.81 12.21
C GLY A 194 -28.78 12.60 10.93
N GLU A 195 -29.47 13.76 11.00
CA GLU A 195 -29.79 14.58 9.82
C GLU A 195 -28.56 15.15 9.11
N ARG A 196 -27.40 15.25 9.80
CA ARG A 196 -26.15 15.75 9.19
C ARG A 196 -25.26 14.66 8.61
N SER A 197 -25.48 13.40 8.95
CA SER A 197 -24.62 12.34 8.44
C SER A 197 -25.18 11.72 7.17
N LYS A 198 -24.41 11.82 6.10
CA LYS A 198 -24.74 11.27 4.77
C LYS A 198 -24.72 9.73 4.69
N SER A 199 -24.68 9.02 5.83
CA SER A 199 -24.56 7.55 5.88
C SER A 199 -25.07 6.99 7.20
N ASN A 200 -25.62 5.77 7.12
CA ASN A 200 -26.03 4.92 8.26
C ASN A 200 -24.85 4.32 9.02
N ASN A 201 -23.64 4.40 8.44
CA ASN A 201 -22.43 3.81 8.98
C ASN A 201 -21.51 4.88 9.57
N ILE A 202 -20.62 4.49 10.48
CA ILE A 202 -19.66 5.41 11.09
C ILE A 202 -18.54 5.78 10.10
N ARG A 203 -17.94 6.96 10.30
CA ARG A 203 -16.71 7.32 9.59
C ARG A 203 -15.53 6.54 10.17
N PRO A 204 -14.53 6.14 9.37
CA PRO A 204 -13.31 5.61 9.93
C PRO A 204 -12.60 6.72 10.71
N GLY A 205 -12.22 6.44 11.95
CA GLY A 205 -11.27 7.27 12.68
C GLY A 205 -9.85 7.08 12.14
N ASN A 206 -8.86 7.52 12.89
CA ASN A 206 -7.46 7.19 12.66
C ASN A 206 -7.04 5.84 13.28
N VAL A 207 -7.99 5.05 13.79
CA VAL A 207 -7.77 3.66 14.18
C VAL A 207 -8.73 2.80 13.37
N TRP A 208 -8.20 2.04 12.42
CA TRP A 208 -8.98 1.20 11.52
C TRP A 208 -9.10 -0.20 12.11
N VAL A 209 -10.31 -0.52 12.58
CA VAL A 209 -10.66 -1.82 13.18
C VAL A 209 -11.51 -2.69 12.26
N ASP A 210 -11.96 -2.13 11.14
CA ASP A 210 -12.90 -2.75 10.20
C ASP A 210 -12.23 -3.35 8.96
N ILE A 211 -10.89 -3.36 8.93
CA ILE A 211 -10.09 -3.90 7.83
C ILE A 211 -9.46 -5.20 8.31
N GLN A 212 -9.63 -6.24 7.50
CA GLN A 212 -9.03 -7.55 7.70
C GLN A 212 -7.69 -7.61 6.96
N GLN A 213 -6.62 -8.02 7.64
CA GLN A 213 -5.35 -8.39 6.99
C GLN A 213 -5.56 -9.54 5.99
N VAL A 214 -4.77 -9.60 4.92
CA VAL A 214 -4.92 -10.65 3.90
C VAL A 214 -4.53 -12.01 4.49
N PHE A 215 -5.38 -13.01 4.26
CA PHE A 215 -5.10 -14.40 4.58
C PHE A 215 -5.09 -15.24 3.30
N TYR A 216 -4.34 -16.35 3.32
CA TYR A 216 -4.19 -17.26 2.18
C TYR A 216 -5.54 -17.70 1.54
N ARG A 217 -6.60 -17.84 2.33
CA ARG A 217 -7.94 -18.21 1.86
C ARG A 217 -8.76 -17.07 1.26
N MET A 218 -8.30 -15.83 1.32
CA MET A 218 -9.00 -14.70 0.70
C MET A 218 -8.73 -14.68 -0.79
N GLU A 219 -9.73 -14.34 -1.60
CA GLU A 219 -9.57 -14.27 -3.06
C GLU A 219 -8.45 -13.32 -3.47
N GLU A 220 -8.31 -12.18 -2.77
CA GLU A 220 -7.27 -11.20 -3.07
C GLU A 220 -5.84 -11.68 -2.79
N ASN A 221 -5.65 -12.83 -2.13
CA ASN A 221 -4.32 -13.30 -1.78
C ASN A 221 -3.49 -13.63 -3.02
N VAL A 222 -2.25 -13.16 -3.01
CA VAL A 222 -1.22 -13.48 -4.00
C VAL A 222 -0.13 -14.29 -3.29
N SER A 223 -0.05 -15.58 -3.58
CA SER A 223 0.99 -16.42 -2.98
C SER A 223 2.38 -15.94 -3.36
N GLY A 224 3.33 -16.02 -2.42
CA GLY A 224 4.69 -15.45 -2.58
C GLY A 224 4.80 -14.00 -2.06
N CYS A 225 3.68 -13.31 -1.83
CA CYS A 225 3.65 -11.92 -1.36
C CYS A 225 3.18 -11.79 0.10
N TYR A 226 4.04 -12.14 1.05
CA TYR A 226 3.66 -12.33 2.45
C TYR A 226 3.30 -11.05 3.21
N ALA A 227 3.79 -9.89 2.75
CA ALA A 227 3.48 -8.59 3.33
C ALA A 227 2.34 -7.84 2.62
N GLN A 228 1.53 -8.52 1.80
CA GLN A 228 0.48 -7.89 0.99
C GLN A 228 -0.47 -7.03 1.84
N LYS A 229 -0.63 -5.75 1.46
CA LYS A 229 -1.64 -4.87 2.03
C LYS A 229 -3.05 -5.21 1.50
N PRO A 230 -4.08 -5.24 2.36
CA PRO A 230 -5.46 -5.51 1.95
C PRO A 230 -6.00 -4.46 0.98
N LEU A 231 -6.69 -4.89 -0.07
CA LEU A 231 -7.30 -3.96 -1.03
C LEU A 231 -8.28 -2.99 -0.35
N LYS A 232 -8.98 -3.41 0.70
CA LYS A 232 -9.90 -2.53 1.45
C LYS A 232 -9.21 -1.31 2.07
N CYS A 233 -7.95 -1.39 2.52
CA CYS A 233 -7.25 -0.21 3.05
C CYS A 233 -6.77 0.70 1.92
N ILE A 234 -6.27 0.13 0.83
CA ILE A 234 -5.83 0.90 -0.34
C ILE A 234 -7.02 1.60 -1.02
N ASP A 235 -8.14 0.90 -1.19
CA ASP A 235 -9.39 1.45 -1.75
C ASP A 235 -9.87 2.66 -0.93
N ARG A 236 -9.78 2.57 0.40
CA ARG A 236 -10.11 3.67 1.32
C ARG A 236 -9.18 4.87 1.12
N ILE A 237 -7.87 4.65 0.99
CA ILE A 237 -6.89 5.70 0.79
C ILE A 237 -7.11 6.40 -0.57
N ILE A 238 -7.22 5.62 -1.65
CA ILE A 238 -7.44 6.15 -3.00
C ILE A 238 -8.76 6.93 -3.09
N SER A 239 -9.84 6.38 -2.52
CA SER A 239 -11.15 7.05 -2.54
C SER A 239 -11.18 8.32 -1.68
N ALA A 240 -10.40 8.35 -0.60
CA ALA A 240 -10.30 9.54 0.25
C ALA A 240 -9.44 10.62 -0.40
N SER A 241 -8.34 10.28 -1.06
CA SER A 241 -7.25 11.23 -1.29
C SER A 241 -6.86 11.41 -2.76
N SER A 242 -7.70 10.95 -3.68
CA SER A 242 -7.56 11.18 -5.12
C SER A 242 -8.93 11.26 -5.80
N GLN A 243 -8.96 11.82 -7.01
CA GLN A 243 -10.13 11.82 -7.89
C GLN A 243 -9.98 10.80 -9.02
N ARG A 244 -11.08 10.50 -9.72
CA ARG A 244 -11.04 9.62 -10.90
C ARG A 244 -10.17 10.26 -11.98
N GLY A 245 -9.30 9.48 -12.60
CA GLY A 245 -8.33 9.95 -13.59
C GLY A 245 -7.00 10.45 -13.01
N ASP A 246 -6.91 10.63 -11.69
CA ASP A 246 -5.66 11.01 -11.04
C ASP A 246 -4.59 9.91 -11.19
N LEU A 247 -3.33 10.34 -11.10
CA LEU A 247 -2.17 9.48 -10.99
C LEU A 247 -1.88 9.16 -9.51
N VAL A 248 -1.80 7.86 -9.22
CA VAL A 248 -1.35 7.30 -7.93
C VAL A 248 0.04 6.70 -8.10
N VAL A 249 0.90 6.82 -7.09
CA VAL A 249 2.24 6.22 -7.11
C VAL A 249 2.51 5.31 -5.92
N ASP A 250 3.25 4.25 -6.18
CA ASP A 250 3.72 3.28 -5.18
C ASP A 250 5.08 2.71 -5.59
N TYR A 251 6.14 3.08 -4.89
CA TYR A 251 7.50 2.64 -5.24
C TYR A 251 7.89 1.29 -4.63
N PHE A 252 6.94 0.56 -4.04
CA PHE A 252 7.15 -0.75 -3.41
C PHE A 252 6.02 -1.70 -3.81
N ALA A 253 5.91 -1.97 -5.12
CA ALA A 253 4.77 -2.63 -5.75
C ALA A 253 4.42 -3.97 -5.08
N HIS A 254 5.42 -4.82 -4.85
CA HIS A 254 5.27 -6.14 -4.24
C HIS A 254 4.17 -7.00 -4.90
N SER A 255 2.96 -7.04 -4.33
CA SER A 255 1.81 -7.78 -4.89
C SER A 255 0.96 -6.97 -5.86
N GLY A 256 1.25 -5.68 -6.07
CA GLY A 256 0.49 -4.80 -6.94
C GLY A 256 -0.84 -4.31 -6.35
N SER A 257 -1.03 -4.33 -5.02
CA SER A 257 -2.30 -3.91 -4.40
C SER A 257 -2.71 -2.48 -4.77
N THR A 258 -1.75 -1.53 -4.77
CA THR A 258 -2.01 -0.14 -5.18
C THR A 258 -2.47 -0.04 -6.63
N LEU A 259 -1.81 -0.77 -7.53
CA LEU A 259 -2.17 -0.82 -8.94
C LEU A 259 -3.58 -1.42 -9.16
N ILE A 260 -3.92 -2.52 -8.49
CA ILE A 260 -5.24 -3.15 -8.61
C ILE A 260 -6.37 -2.25 -8.09
N SER A 261 -6.17 -1.60 -6.94
CA SER A 261 -7.13 -0.62 -6.43
C SER A 261 -7.27 0.60 -7.34
N ALA A 262 -6.17 1.10 -7.89
CA ALA A 262 -6.21 2.21 -8.86
C ALA A 262 -6.99 1.83 -10.12
N GLU A 263 -6.72 0.66 -10.71
CA GLU A 263 -7.45 0.12 -11.86
C GLU A 263 -8.95 0.05 -11.58
N ARG A 264 -9.36 -0.54 -10.44
CA ARG A 264 -10.77 -0.70 -10.04
C ARG A 264 -11.48 0.62 -9.80
N LEU A 265 -10.78 1.60 -9.23
CA LEU A 265 -11.32 2.91 -8.89
C LEU A 265 -11.17 3.92 -10.04
N GLY A 266 -10.57 3.55 -11.16
CA GLY A 266 -10.42 4.40 -12.34
C GLY A 266 -9.36 5.50 -12.17
N ARG A 267 -8.23 5.17 -11.55
CA ARG A 267 -7.00 5.98 -11.50
C ARG A 267 -5.92 5.30 -12.34
N SER A 268 -4.93 6.07 -12.78
CA SER A 268 -3.68 5.49 -13.28
C SER A 268 -2.74 5.21 -12.10
N CYS A 269 -1.79 4.29 -12.29
CA CYS A 269 -0.85 3.92 -11.24
C CYS A 269 0.52 3.75 -11.87
N PHE A 270 1.50 4.52 -11.40
CA PHE A 270 2.91 4.26 -11.68
C PHE A 270 3.51 3.61 -10.45
N THR A 271 3.94 2.37 -10.60
CA THR A 271 4.51 1.58 -9.51
C THR A 271 5.84 0.99 -9.91
N MET A 272 6.66 0.65 -8.93
CA MET A 272 7.93 -0.04 -9.17
C MET A 272 8.25 -1.00 -8.05
N ASP A 273 9.10 -1.97 -8.35
CA ASP A 273 9.79 -2.79 -7.37
C ASP A 273 11.25 -2.94 -7.82
N ILE A 274 12.16 -3.18 -6.87
CA ILE A 274 13.56 -3.46 -7.23
C ILE A 274 13.73 -4.90 -7.72
N ASP A 275 12.82 -5.79 -7.31
CA ASP A 275 12.83 -7.20 -7.69
C ASP A 275 12.00 -7.42 -8.97
N PRO A 276 12.60 -7.98 -10.04
CA PRO A 276 11.88 -8.28 -11.28
C PRO A 276 10.72 -9.27 -11.08
N ILE A 277 10.80 -10.17 -10.07
CA ILE A 277 9.72 -11.13 -9.79
C ILE A 277 8.48 -10.40 -9.26
N TYR A 278 8.63 -9.44 -8.36
CA TYR A 278 7.50 -8.65 -7.84
C TYR A 278 6.89 -7.72 -8.91
N CYS A 279 7.73 -7.21 -9.82
CA CYS A 279 7.25 -6.51 -11.01
C CYS A 279 6.37 -7.43 -11.88
N GLU A 280 6.86 -8.64 -12.18
CA GLU A 280 6.13 -9.61 -12.99
C GLU A 280 4.82 -10.06 -12.31
N ILE A 281 4.84 -10.32 -11.00
CA ILE A 281 3.64 -10.62 -10.20
C ILE A 281 2.61 -9.50 -10.33
N THR A 282 3.05 -8.24 -10.20
CA THR A 282 2.18 -7.07 -10.30
C THR A 282 1.51 -6.97 -11.67
N ILE A 283 2.28 -7.14 -12.76
CA ILE A 283 1.72 -7.09 -14.12
C ILE A 283 0.76 -8.27 -14.36
N ARG A 284 1.15 -9.50 -13.99
CA ARG A 284 0.28 -10.68 -14.09
C ARG A 284 -1.01 -10.54 -13.29
N ARG A 285 -0.97 -9.87 -12.14
CA ARG A 285 -2.17 -9.63 -11.32
C ARG A 285 -3.15 -8.70 -12.01
N LEU A 286 -2.65 -7.64 -12.65
CA LEU A 286 -3.48 -6.75 -13.46
C LEU A 286 -4.13 -7.50 -14.62
N GLU A 287 -3.34 -8.28 -15.37
CA GLU A 287 -3.82 -9.08 -16.50
C GLU A 287 -4.85 -10.11 -16.05
N HIS A 288 -4.58 -10.82 -14.95
CA HIS A 288 -5.49 -11.79 -14.35
C HIS A 288 -6.82 -11.15 -13.93
N PHE A 289 -6.77 -9.99 -13.26
CA PHE A 289 -7.96 -9.26 -12.87
C PHE A 289 -8.79 -8.84 -14.09
N ARG A 290 -8.15 -8.31 -15.15
CA ARG A 290 -8.86 -7.90 -16.37
C ARG A 290 -9.47 -9.09 -17.12
N MET A 291 -8.81 -10.24 -17.14
CA MET A 291 -9.30 -11.44 -17.82
C MET A 291 -10.41 -12.15 -17.06
N THR A 292 -10.34 -12.19 -15.72
CA THR A 292 -11.18 -13.10 -14.91
C THR A 292 -12.10 -12.38 -13.92
N GLY A 293 -11.85 -11.09 -13.66
CA GLY A 293 -12.50 -10.32 -12.61
C GLY A 293 -12.00 -10.62 -11.19
N ARG A 294 -11.06 -11.56 -11.01
CA ARG A 294 -10.56 -11.98 -9.69
C ARG A 294 -9.41 -11.12 -9.19
N LEU A 295 -9.37 -10.90 -7.87
CA LEU A 295 -8.42 -9.98 -7.23
C LEU A 295 -7.06 -10.60 -6.87
N GLY A 296 -6.93 -11.92 -7.01
CA GLY A 296 -5.75 -12.70 -6.67
C GLY A 296 -5.99 -14.18 -6.99
N TRP A 297 -5.13 -15.05 -6.48
CA TRP A 297 -5.14 -16.48 -6.77
C TRP A 297 -5.52 -17.35 -5.58
N GLN A 298 -5.81 -16.73 -4.43
CA GLN A 298 -6.09 -17.43 -3.18
C GLN A 298 -4.95 -18.39 -2.81
N ASN A 299 -5.11 -19.70 -3.06
CA ASN A 299 -4.12 -20.75 -2.76
C ASN A 299 -3.28 -21.19 -3.98
N SER A 300 -3.49 -20.59 -5.15
CA SER A 300 -2.61 -20.74 -6.33
C SER A 300 -1.67 -19.53 -6.44
N HIS A 301 -0.99 -19.37 -7.57
CA HIS A 301 0.02 -18.35 -7.77
C HIS A 301 0.14 -17.86 -9.23
N PRO A 302 0.81 -16.72 -9.48
CA PRO A 302 0.92 -16.11 -10.82
C PRO A 302 1.73 -16.91 -11.85
N PHE A 303 2.43 -17.96 -11.41
CA PHE A 303 3.37 -18.75 -12.23
C PHE A 303 2.96 -20.23 -12.31
N GLU A 304 1.68 -20.55 -12.08
CA GLU A 304 1.21 -21.93 -12.01
C GLU A 304 1.52 -22.74 -13.28
N ASP A 305 1.34 -22.11 -14.44
CA ASP A 305 1.62 -22.72 -15.75
C ASP A 305 3.13 -22.93 -16.03
N ILE A 306 4.01 -22.40 -15.16
CA ILE A 306 5.47 -22.45 -15.32
C ILE A 306 6.10 -23.47 -14.38
N ILE A 307 5.74 -23.43 -13.09
CA ILE A 307 6.38 -24.29 -12.05
C ILE A 307 5.73 -25.69 -12.00
N SER A 308 4.50 -25.84 -12.48
CA SER A 308 3.82 -27.14 -12.50
C SER A 308 3.21 -27.41 -13.88
N PRO A 309 4.05 -27.57 -14.92
CA PRO A 309 3.56 -28.03 -16.21
C PRO A 309 2.97 -29.43 -16.03
N ASN A 310 1.70 -29.59 -16.42
CA ASN A 310 1.03 -30.89 -16.43
C ASN A 310 1.79 -31.90 -17.30
#